data_AF-A0A8T4XHG0-F1
#
_entry.id   AF-A0A8T4XHG0-F1
#
_cell.length_a   1.000
_cell.length_b   1.000
_cell.length_c   1.000
_cell.angle_alpha   90.00
_cell.angle_beta   90.00
_cell.angle_gamma   90.00
#
_symmetry.space_group_name_H-M   'P 1'
#
loop_
_entity.id
_entity.type
_entity.pdbx_description
1 polymer ?
#
loop_
_entity_poly.entity_id
_entity_poly.type
_entity_poly.pdbx_seq_one_letter_code
_entity_poly.pdbx_strand_id
1 'polypeptide(L)'
;MSRDHREEFKGGLRGFRERLFPVLGEAEHETIHPDLYSELIDGGTDIIIRRLKDYNERRKSLLRDLRGKIDIKRFVQNERAAHLRAVASDAGNNGADFRSAFIPLYASAALCAEGWTIMDEPIFKVGEPQIWPDEFRSHERESLLASKLQFEVTVEAIERWNPKCVLLDGPLLINFWLLPPIFGSTREYEEDFESTVNRLIGLLLACYEKDIPIVGFVKRTRMNDICAELGAPKMRDTALLDLVLNLGEYTVPKPISDRNTVLNKYRENCHRMGIPENYAKDFLSVYFSYVKTGFTTPFRLEMPKYCLDRLDEVGALIFTTSEEENGIPFIINEVDNITRITTTVSNIRTFMIYSKALDLVRSGELNPEDLNLLALQHGEPWVLRDGERLKTGI
;
A
#
# COMPACT_ATOMS: atom_id res chain seq x y z
N MET A 1 -21.82 29.57 -41.15
CA MET A 1 -21.28 30.11 -39.87
C MET A 1 -20.57 28.96 -39.18
N SER A 2 -19.40 28.51 -39.62
CA SER A 2 -18.11 29.19 -39.93
C SER A 2 -17.23 29.33 -38.70
N ARG A 3 -16.28 28.38 -38.60
CA ARG A 3 -14.87 28.54 -38.24
C ARG A 3 -14.42 29.11 -36.88
N ASP A 4 -15.26 29.78 -36.09
CA ASP A 4 -14.73 30.53 -34.94
C ASP A 4 -14.52 29.74 -33.63
N HIS A 5 -15.20 28.61 -33.40
CA HIS A 5 -14.97 27.82 -32.17
C HIS A 5 -13.78 26.85 -32.21
N ARG A 6 -13.07 26.75 -33.35
CA ARG A 6 -11.84 25.93 -33.45
C ARG A 6 -10.56 26.71 -33.12
N GLU A 7 -10.62 28.03 -32.99
CA GLU A 7 -9.45 28.85 -32.63
C GLU A 7 -9.34 29.10 -31.12
N GLU A 8 -10.45 29.20 -30.37
CA GLU A 8 -10.41 29.39 -28.91
C GLU A 8 -9.75 28.21 -28.17
N PHE A 9 -9.94 26.97 -28.63
CA PHE A 9 -9.31 25.79 -28.02
C PHE A 9 -7.81 25.66 -28.29
N LYS A 10 -7.28 26.38 -29.29
CA LYS A 10 -5.83 26.43 -29.56
C LYS A 10 -5.10 27.48 -28.71
N GLY A 11 -5.81 28.51 -28.25
CA GLY A 11 -5.26 29.55 -27.37
C GLY A 11 -5.01 29.08 -25.94
N GLY A 12 -5.91 28.24 -25.39
CA GLY A 12 -5.79 27.72 -24.01
C GLY A 12 -4.59 26.81 -23.78
N LEU A 13 -4.22 25.99 -24.78
CA LEU A 13 -3.05 25.09 -24.72
C LEU A 13 -1.71 25.84 -24.87
N ARG A 14 -1.66 26.92 -25.66
CA ARG A 14 -0.47 27.79 -25.76
C ARG A 14 -0.22 28.54 -24.46
N GLY A 15 -1.27 29.14 -23.87
CA GLY A 15 -1.17 29.85 -22.59
C GLY A 15 -0.89 28.96 -21.38
N PHE A 16 -1.14 27.65 -21.47
CA PHE A 16 -0.79 26.67 -20.43
C PHE A 16 0.68 26.20 -20.57
N ARG A 17 1.14 25.94 -21.81
CA ARG A 17 2.55 25.66 -22.11
C ARG A 17 3.44 26.84 -21.70
N GLU A 18 3.10 28.07 -22.10
CA GLU A 18 3.87 29.28 -21.80
C GLU A 18 3.94 29.62 -20.30
N ARG A 19 3.00 29.12 -19.47
CA ARG A 19 3.02 29.29 -18.00
C ARG A 19 3.86 28.25 -17.26
N LEU A 20 4.04 27.06 -17.83
CA LEU A 20 4.83 25.97 -17.22
C LEU A 20 6.31 26.02 -17.61
N PHE A 21 6.64 26.51 -18.81
CA PHE A 21 8.01 26.60 -19.28
C PHE A 21 8.93 27.50 -18.43
N PRO A 22 8.49 28.63 -17.86
CA PRO A 22 9.32 29.43 -16.95
C PRO A 22 9.60 28.70 -15.62
N VAL A 23 8.63 27.94 -15.11
CA VAL A 23 8.77 27.15 -13.86
C VAL A 23 9.72 25.96 -14.04
N LEU A 24 9.86 25.45 -15.27
CA LEU A 24 10.85 24.44 -15.65
C LEU A 24 12.21 25.06 -16.05
N GLY A 25 12.25 26.37 -16.31
CA GLY A 25 13.41 27.08 -16.84
C GLY A 25 14.32 27.72 -15.77
N GLU A 26 13.87 27.85 -14.53
CA GLU A 26 14.70 28.39 -13.42
C GLU A 26 15.56 27.33 -12.72
N ALA A 27 15.46 26.06 -13.11
CA ALA A 27 16.47 25.08 -12.78
C ALA A 27 17.59 25.18 -13.82
N GLU A 28 18.58 26.04 -13.57
CA GLU A 28 19.87 26.05 -14.27
C GLU A 28 20.60 24.71 -14.07
N HIS A 29 20.16 23.72 -14.82
CA HIS A 29 21.05 22.77 -15.45
C HIS A 29 20.89 23.06 -16.93
N GLU A 30 21.93 23.63 -17.54
CA GLU A 30 22.11 23.57 -18.99
C GLU A 30 21.73 22.15 -19.42
N THR A 31 20.59 21.98 -20.07
CA THR A 31 20.19 20.66 -20.56
C THR A 31 21.23 20.28 -21.60
N ILE A 32 22.21 19.46 -21.17
CA ILE A 32 23.41 19.09 -21.94
C ILE A 32 23.04 18.52 -23.32
N HIS A 33 21.80 18.03 -23.48
CA HIS A 33 21.26 17.50 -24.73
C HIS A 33 19.82 17.97 -24.98
N PRO A 34 19.58 19.18 -25.51
CA PRO A 34 18.25 19.72 -25.77
C PRO A 34 17.42 18.83 -26.72
N ASP A 35 18.07 18.20 -27.70
CA ASP A 35 17.44 17.29 -28.65
C ASP A 35 16.87 16.03 -27.95
N LEU A 36 17.57 15.50 -26.95
CA LEU A 36 17.10 14.37 -26.15
C LEU A 36 15.82 14.73 -25.38
N TYR A 37 15.81 15.89 -24.72
CA TYR A 37 14.62 16.33 -23.98
C TYR A 37 13.46 16.66 -24.91
N SER A 38 13.72 17.26 -26.07
CA SER A 38 12.71 17.50 -27.11
C SER A 38 12.10 16.19 -27.62
N GLU A 39 12.93 15.17 -27.91
CA GLU A 39 12.43 13.86 -28.33
C GLU A 39 11.64 13.14 -27.24
N LEU A 40 12.10 13.19 -25.99
CA LEU A 40 11.41 12.60 -24.83
C LEU A 40 10.08 13.30 -24.52
N ILE A 41 10.07 14.63 -24.56
CA ILE A 41 8.90 15.45 -24.19
C ILE A 41 7.92 15.51 -25.34
N ASP A 42 8.30 15.95 -26.54
CA ASP A 42 7.34 16.19 -27.60
C ASP A 42 7.04 14.91 -28.40
N GLY A 43 8.07 14.25 -28.93
CA GLY A 43 7.91 13.01 -29.71
C GLY A 43 7.31 11.87 -28.88
N GLY A 44 7.82 11.68 -27.66
CA GLY A 44 7.32 10.70 -26.71
C GLY A 44 5.87 10.95 -26.29
N THR A 45 5.50 12.20 -25.99
CA THR A 45 4.14 12.53 -25.53
C THR A 45 3.07 12.22 -26.56
N ASP A 46 3.27 12.58 -27.83
CA ASP A 46 2.27 12.31 -28.87
C ASP A 46 2.00 10.81 -29.06
N ILE A 47 3.05 9.99 -28.96
CA ILE A 47 2.95 8.53 -29.00
C ILE A 47 2.17 8.01 -27.78
N ILE A 48 2.46 8.53 -26.59
CA ILE A 48 1.76 8.16 -25.35
C ILE A 48 0.28 8.51 -25.44
N ILE A 49 -0.06 9.72 -25.89
CA ILE A 49 -1.46 10.16 -26.04
C ILE A 49 -2.21 9.27 -27.02
N ARG A 50 -1.58 8.87 -28.14
CA ARG A 50 -2.19 7.92 -29.08
C ARG A 50 -2.44 6.56 -28.41
N ARG A 51 -1.45 6.02 -27.70
CA ARG A 51 -1.60 4.75 -26.96
C ARG A 51 -2.67 4.83 -25.87
N LEU A 52 -2.82 5.97 -25.19
CA LEU A 52 -3.86 6.19 -24.19
C LEU A 52 -5.26 6.23 -24.82
N LYS A 53 -5.41 6.80 -26.03
CA LYS A 53 -6.67 6.74 -26.78
C LYS A 53 -7.03 5.30 -27.12
N ASP A 54 -6.09 4.54 -27.69
CA ASP A 54 -6.30 3.12 -28.02
C ASP A 54 -6.64 2.29 -26.78
N TYR A 55 -5.94 2.54 -25.66
CA TYR A 55 -6.21 1.90 -24.38
C TYR A 55 -7.62 2.21 -23.87
N ASN A 56 -8.05 3.47 -23.94
CA ASN A 56 -9.38 3.89 -23.51
C ASN A 56 -10.50 3.31 -24.39
N GLU A 57 -10.29 3.19 -25.70
CA GLU A 57 -11.25 2.54 -26.61
C GLU A 57 -11.41 1.06 -26.27
N ARG A 58 -10.30 0.34 -26.07
CA ARG A 58 -10.32 -1.07 -25.62
C ARG A 58 -11.01 -1.23 -24.27
N ARG A 59 -10.75 -0.32 -23.34
CA ARG A 59 -11.41 -0.29 -22.03
C ARG A 59 -12.92 -0.13 -22.16
N LYS A 60 -13.38 0.79 -23.00
CA LYS A 60 -14.81 1.00 -23.26
C LYS A 60 -15.45 -0.16 -24.00
N SER A 61 -14.74 -0.84 -24.90
CA SER A 61 -15.31 -2.00 -25.61
C SER A 61 -15.63 -3.16 -24.66
N LEU A 62 -14.81 -3.36 -23.63
CA LEU A 62 -15.01 -4.41 -22.61
C LEU A 62 -16.26 -4.20 -21.75
N LEU A 63 -16.80 -2.98 -21.67
CA LEU A 63 -18.04 -2.70 -20.93
C LEU A 63 -19.23 -3.51 -21.46
N ARG A 64 -19.23 -3.83 -22.76
CA ARG A 64 -20.28 -4.67 -23.37
C ARG A 64 -20.20 -6.10 -22.86
N ASP A 65 -18.99 -6.63 -22.72
CA ASP A 65 -18.72 -7.99 -22.26
C ASP A 65 -18.87 -8.13 -20.74
N LEU A 66 -18.80 -7.01 -20.02
CA LEU A 66 -19.00 -6.93 -18.57
C LEU A 66 -20.46 -7.12 -18.16
N ARG A 67 -21.40 -6.67 -19.01
CA ARG A 67 -22.84 -6.72 -18.72
C ARG A 67 -23.28 -8.17 -18.48
N GLY A 68 -23.76 -8.45 -17.28
CA GLY A 68 -24.21 -9.78 -16.86
C GLY A 68 -23.11 -10.74 -16.42
N LYS A 69 -21.84 -10.31 -16.38
CA LYS A 69 -20.72 -11.10 -15.81
C LYS A 69 -20.32 -10.66 -14.40
N ILE A 70 -20.66 -9.43 -14.02
CA ILE A 70 -20.42 -8.89 -12.69
C ILE A 70 -21.73 -8.39 -12.14
N ASP A 71 -22.08 -8.90 -10.97
CA ASP A 71 -23.17 -8.38 -10.19
C ASP A 71 -22.68 -7.22 -9.34
N ILE A 72 -23.43 -6.12 -9.37
CA ILE A 72 -23.15 -4.90 -8.62
C ILE A 72 -24.25 -4.73 -7.58
N LYS A 73 -23.82 -4.48 -6.36
CA LYS A 73 -24.68 -4.14 -5.23
C LYS A 73 -24.29 -2.76 -4.71
N ARG A 74 -25.08 -2.25 -3.76
CA ARG A 74 -24.88 -0.91 -3.20
C ARG A 74 -24.94 -0.97 -1.68
N PHE A 75 -23.97 -0.34 -1.04
CA PHE A 75 -24.04 -0.01 0.38
C PHE A 75 -24.91 1.23 0.57
N VAL A 76 -25.70 1.22 1.64
CA VAL A 76 -26.49 2.37 2.06
C VAL A 76 -25.77 3.02 3.23
N GLN A 77 -25.62 4.35 3.19
CA GLN A 77 -25.09 5.09 4.34
C GLN A 77 -25.95 4.80 5.57
N ASN A 78 -25.28 4.45 6.66
CA ASN A 78 -25.95 4.01 7.87
C ASN A 78 -25.17 4.50 9.10
N GLU A 79 -25.71 5.53 9.75
CA GLU A 79 -25.16 6.09 10.99
C GLU A 79 -24.94 5.03 12.08
N ARG A 80 -25.83 4.02 12.17
CA ARG A 80 -25.64 2.94 13.14
C ARG A 80 -24.42 2.08 12.82
N ALA A 81 -24.16 1.86 11.53
CA ALA A 81 -22.97 1.15 11.09
C ALA A 81 -21.71 1.99 11.31
N ALA A 82 -21.78 3.33 11.18
CA ALA A 82 -20.66 4.22 11.49
C ALA A 82 -20.22 4.08 12.96
N HIS A 83 -21.15 3.95 13.89
CA HIS A 83 -20.86 3.78 15.32
C HIS A 83 -20.46 2.34 15.73
N LEU A 84 -20.22 1.45 14.77
CA LEU A 84 -19.61 0.16 15.09
C LEU A 84 -18.17 0.37 15.58
N ARG A 85 -17.84 -0.30 16.69
CA ARG A 85 -16.46 -0.32 17.18
C ARG A 85 -15.58 -1.05 16.19
N ALA A 86 -14.75 -0.30 15.49
CA ALA A 86 -13.80 -0.82 14.52
C ALA A 86 -12.38 -0.67 15.04
N VAL A 87 -11.55 -1.66 14.73
CA VAL A 87 -10.10 -1.54 14.84
C VAL A 87 -9.51 -1.41 13.45
N ALA A 88 -8.54 -0.53 13.28
CA ALA A 88 -7.71 -0.51 12.10
C ALA A 88 -6.24 -0.48 12.44
N SER A 89 -5.42 -1.03 11.56
CA SER A 89 -3.97 -1.08 11.73
C SER A 89 -3.25 -0.89 10.40
N ASP A 90 -2.12 -0.20 10.45
CA ASP A 90 -1.22 0.03 9.33
C ASP A 90 0.24 -0.11 9.77
N ALA A 91 1.17 -0.22 8.84
CA ALA A 91 2.60 -0.24 9.10
C ALA A 91 3.37 0.64 8.13
N GLY A 92 4.35 1.37 8.67
CA GLY A 92 5.25 2.21 7.90
C GLY A 92 6.69 1.72 8.00
N ASN A 93 7.44 1.91 6.92
CA ASN A 93 8.85 1.55 6.85
C ASN A 93 9.63 2.51 5.95
N ASN A 94 10.87 2.83 6.36
CA ASN A 94 11.75 3.74 5.63
C ASN A 94 13.20 3.68 6.15
N GLY A 95 13.82 2.50 6.08
CA GLY A 95 15.21 2.30 6.45
C GLY A 95 16.19 3.07 5.55
N ALA A 96 17.45 3.12 5.96
CA ALA A 96 18.50 3.85 5.25
C ALA A 96 19.60 2.88 4.77
N ASP A 97 20.05 3.08 3.54
CA ASP A 97 21.15 2.30 2.95
C ASP A 97 22.49 3.02 3.15
N PHE A 98 23.38 2.37 3.90
CA PHE A 98 24.75 2.80 4.11
C PHE A 98 25.68 1.95 3.25
N ARG A 99 26.84 2.51 2.88
CA ARG A 99 27.86 1.80 2.10
C ARG A 99 28.26 0.45 2.70
N SER A 100 28.09 0.28 4.01
CA SER A 100 28.46 -0.93 4.73
C SER A 100 27.27 -1.85 5.07
N ALA A 101 26.04 -1.34 5.10
CA ALA A 101 24.86 -2.08 5.53
C ALA A 101 23.56 -1.29 5.34
N PHE A 102 22.45 -2.00 5.27
CA PHE A 102 21.13 -1.40 5.44
C PHE A 102 20.74 -1.35 6.92
N ILE A 103 20.20 -0.21 7.38
CA ILE A 103 19.65 -0.07 8.74
C ILE A 103 18.14 0.12 8.63
N PRO A 104 17.33 -0.91 8.95
CA PRO A 104 15.88 -0.84 8.83
C PRO A 104 15.26 0.11 9.84
N LEU A 105 14.18 0.76 9.44
CA LEU A 105 13.30 1.59 10.26
C LEU A 105 11.86 1.26 9.90
N TYR A 106 11.19 0.51 10.76
CA TYR A 106 9.79 0.14 10.56
C TYR A 106 9.03 0.18 11.88
N ALA A 107 7.74 0.45 11.79
CA ALA A 107 6.82 0.52 12.91
C ALA A 107 5.40 0.21 12.44
N SER A 108 4.53 -0.14 13.38
CA SER A 108 3.12 -0.33 13.13
C SER A 108 2.28 0.24 14.27
N ALA A 109 1.06 0.64 13.94
CA ALA A 109 0.08 1.11 14.90
C ALA A 109 -1.29 0.46 14.68
N ALA A 110 -2.07 0.37 15.75
CA ALA A 110 -3.49 0.06 15.71
C ALA A 110 -4.29 1.14 16.45
N LEU A 111 -5.45 1.48 15.90
CA LEU A 111 -6.43 2.41 16.45
C LEU A 111 -7.78 1.72 16.65
N CYS A 112 -8.54 2.20 17.62
CA CYS A 112 -9.95 1.87 17.81
C CYS A 112 -10.79 3.12 17.61
N ALA A 113 -11.85 3.03 16.81
CA ALA A 113 -12.79 4.13 16.60
C ALA A 113 -14.25 3.66 16.62
N GLU A 114 -15.13 4.58 17.01
CA GLU A 114 -16.58 4.49 16.80
C GLU A 114 -16.99 5.77 16.04
N GLY A 115 -17.47 5.63 14.81
CA GLY A 115 -17.70 6.75 13.89
C GLY A 115 -16.39 7.45 13.51
N TRP A 116 -16.34 8.77 13.73
CA TRP A 116 -15.18 9.63 13.48
C TRP A 116 -14.42 9.97 14.76
N THR A 117 -14.55 9.15 15.80
CA THR A 117 -13.93 9.39 17.11
C THR A 117 -13.02 8.24 17.48
N ILE A 118 -11.74 8.55 17.74
CA ILE A 118 -10.77 7.61 18.30
C ILE A 118 -11.11 7.42 19.79
N MET A 119 -11.25 6.16 20.20
CA MET A 119 -11.79 5.81 21.51
C MET A 119 -10.75 5.70 22.62
N ASP A 120 -9.50 5.43 22.28
CA ASP A 120 -8.42 5.12 23.23
C ASP A 120 -7.04 5.44 22.64
N GLU A 121 -6.00 5.39 23.46
CA GLU A 121 -4.62 5.59 23.02
C GLU A 121 -4.18 4.53 21.99
N PRO A 122 -3.46 4.92 20.91
CA PRO A 122 -3.02 3.96 19.90
C PRO A 122 -2.07 2.91 20.49
N ILE A 123 -2.12 1.69 19.95
CA ILE A 123 -1.13 0.65 20.24
C ILE A 123 -0.01 0.78 19.22
N PHE A 124 1.24 0.91 19.68
CA PHE A 124 2.41 1.02 18.82
C PHE A 124 3.36 -0.15 19.02
N LYS A 125 3.95 -0.64 17.92
CA LYS A 125 5.15 -1.47 17.95
C LYS A 125 6.19 -0.91 17.00
N VAL A 126 7.43 -0.91 17.45
CA VAL A 126 8.59 -0.45 16.68
C VAL A 126 9.50 -1.63 16.41
N GLY A 127 10.07 -1.67 15.21
CA GLY A 127 11.01 -2.69 14.79
C GLY A 127 12.28 -2.73 15.63
N GLU A 128 12.89 -3.90 15.71
CA GLU A 128 14.17 -4.05 16.39
C GLU A 128 15.26 -3.23 15.68
N PRO A 129 16.14 -2.54 16.44
CA PRO A 129 17.28 -1.85 15.86
C PRO A 129 18.31 -2.88 15.38
N GLN A 130 18.40 -3.08 14.06
CA GLN A 130 19.27 -4.05 13.42
C GLN A 130 20.19 -3.39 12.39
N ILE A 131 21.20 -4.13 11.93
CA ILE A 131 22.11 -3.76 10.84
C ILE A 131 22.20 -4.97 9.91
N TRP A 132 21.96 -4.76 8.62
CA TRP A 132 21.96 -5.83 7.60
C TRP A 132 23.07 -5.59 6.58
N PRO A 133 24.25 -6.20 6.76
CA PRO A 133 25.42 -5.94 5.91
C PRO A 133 25.32 -6.57 4.51
N ASP A 134 24.55 -7.65 4.36
CA ASP A 134 24.53 -8.50 3.16
C ASP A 134 23.12 -8.82 2.65
N GLU A 135 22.10 -8.12 3.17
CA GLU A 135 20.71 -8.35 2.75
C GLU A 135 20.44 -7.76 1.36
N PHE A 136 20.29 -8.64 0.37
CA PHE A 136 20.07 -8.26 -1.02
C PHE A 136 18.70 -7.62 -1.26
N ARG A 137 17.68 -7.97 -0.46
CA ARG A 137 16.30 -7.48 -0.58
C ARG A 137 15.86 -6.73 0.66
N SER A 138 16.69 -5.78 1.08
CA SER A 138 16.53 -5.04 2.33
C SER A 138 15.16 -4.38 2.45
N HIS A 139 14.69 -3.66 1.44
CA HIS A 139 13.38 -3.01 1.47
C HIS A 139 12.21 -4.01 1.54
N GLU A 140 12.30 -5.15 0.87
CA GLU A 140 11.26 -6.19 0.95
C GLU A 140 11.26 -6.89 2.30
N ARG A 141 12.43 -7.17 2.86
CA ARG A 141 12.57 -7.73 4.21
C ARG A 141 12.03 -6.77 5.26
N GLU A 142 12.33 -5.48 5.12
CA GLU A 142 11.80 -4.43 5.99
C GLU A 142 10.26 -4.33 5.89
N SER A 143 9.72 -4.35 4.68
CA SER A 143 8.26 -4.32 4.46
C SER A 143 7.56 -5.54 5.07
N LEU A 144 8.19 -6.71 4.98
CA LEU A 144 7.71 -7.96 5.56
C LEU A 144 7.70 -7.88 7.10
N LEU A 145 8.77 -7.37 7.72
CA LEU A 145 8.83 -7.14 9.17
C LEU A 145 7.84 -6.06 9.64
N ALA A 146 7.60 -5.03 8.83
CA ALA A 146 6.55 -4.03 9.09
C ALA A 146 5.15 -4.70 9.11
N SER A 147 4.85 -5.55 8.12
CA SER A 147 3.60 -6.34 8.11
C SER A 147 3.49 -7.29 9.30
N LYS A 148 4.60 -7.92 9.73
CA LYS A 148 4.61 -8.74 10.96
C LYS A 148 4.17 -7.93 12.17
N LEU A 149 4.72 -6.72 12.36
CA LEU A 149 4.31 -5.83 13.45
C LEU A 149 2.84 -5.43 13.33
N GLN A 150 2.35 -5.17 12.12
CA GLN A 150 0.94 -4.91 11.84
C GLN A 150 0.06 -6.02 12.41
N PHE A 151 0.32 -7.27 12.04
CA PHE A 151 -0.49 -8.39 12.50
C PHE A 151 -0.44 -8.55 14.02
N GLU A 152 0.73 -8.31 14.63
CA GLU A 152 0.87 -8.38 16.07
C GLU A 152 0.12 -7.26 16.82
N VAL A 153 0.17 -6.01 16.36
CA VAL A 153 -0.61 -4.92 16.97
C VAL A 153 -2.10 -5.11 16.75
N THR A 154 -2.52 -5.70 15.63
CA THR A 154 -3.93 -6.00 15.39
C THR A 154 -4.44 -7.05 16.38
N VAL A 155 -3.67 -8.12 16.65
CA VAL A 155 -4.05 -9.13 17.65
C VAL A 155 -4.17 -8.50 19.04
N GLU A 156 -3.20 -7.68 19.45
CA GLU A 156 -3.25 -6.97 20.72
C GLU A 156 -4.46 -6.02 20.81
N ALA A 157 -4.78 -5.32 19.72
CA ALA A 157 -5.95 -4.45 19.62
C ALA A 157 -7.28 -5.21 19.73
N ILE A 158 -7.36 -6.41 19.14
CA ILE A 158 -8.53 -7.28 19.26
C ILE A 158 -8.73 -7.70 20.72
N GLU A 159 -7.65 -8.09 21.41
CA GLU A 159 -7.70 -8.49 22.82
C GLU A 159 -8.06 -7.31 23.74
N ARG A 160 -7.50 -6.14 23.48
CA ARG A 160 -7.69 -4.95 24.31
C ARG A 160 -9.08 -4.33 24.15
N TRP A 161 -9.55 -4.18 22.92
CA TRP A 161 -10.74 -3.35 22.64
C TRP A 161 -11.99 -4.16 22.26
N ASN A 162 -11.84 -5.46 21.98
CA ASN A 162 -12.91 -6.36 21.58
C ASN A 162 -13.82 -5.76 20.49
N PRO A 163 -13.26 -5.44 19.31
CA PRO A 163 -13.98 -4.73 18.25
C PRO A 163 -15.07 -5.58 17.61
N LYS A 164 -15.98 -4.92 16.89
CA LYS A 164 -17.00 -5.55 16.05
C LYS A 164 -16.53 -5.82 14.63
N CYS A 165 -15.45 -5.19 14.19
CA CYS A 165 -14.77 -5.49 12.94
C CYS A 165 -13.32 -5.01 12.96
N VAL A 166 -12.50 -5.58 12.08
CA VAL A 166 -11.11 -5.21 11.87
C VAL A 166 -10.90 -4.78 10.42
N LEU A 167 -10.28 -3.63 10.22
CA LEU A 167 -9.87 -3.10 8.91
C LEU A 167 -8.33 -3.08 8.84
N LEU A 168 -7.73 -3.91 8.01
CA LEU A 168 -6.29 -3.83 7.74
C LEU A 168 -6.06 -2.85 6.59
N ASP A 169 -5.18 -1.87 6.76
CA ASP A 169 -4.70 -1.08 5.61
C ASP A 169 -3.72 -1.95 4.82
N GLY A 170 -4.17 -2.42 3.66
CA GLY A 170 -3.46 -3.41 2.85
C GLY A 170 -4.21 -4.72 2.64
N PRO A 171 -3.64 -5.63 1.85
CA PRO A 171 -4.26 -6.91 1.50
C PRO A 171 -4.16 -7.93 2.64
N LEU A 172 -5.08 -8.92 2.65
CA LEU A 172 -4.95 -10.08 3.55
C LEU A 172 -3.93 -11.09 3.01
N LEU A 173 -3.68 -11.06 1.70
CA LEU A 173 -2.60 -11.82 1.09
C LEU A 173 -1.35 -10.94 1.01
N ILE A 174 -0.26 -11.37 1.64
CA ILE A 174 1.03 -10.71 1.47
C ILE A 174 1.38 -10.66 -0.01
N ASN A 175 2.03 -9.58 -0.41
CA ASN A 175 2.41 -9.38 -1.79
C ASN A 175 3.33 -10.54 -2.25
N PHE A 176 3.01 -11.17 -3.39
CA PHE A 176 3.78 -12.31 -3.89
C PHE A 176 5.25 -12.00 -4.15
N TRP A 177 5.62 -10.73 -4.35
CA TRP A 177 7.01 -10.31 -4.47
C TRP A 177 7.80 -10.48 -3.15
N LEU A 178 7.12 -10.56 -2.01
CA LEU A 178 7.73 -10.83 -0.70
C LEU A 178 7.96 -12.33 -0.44
N LEU A 179 7.55 -13.21 -1.36
CA LEU A 179 7.91 -14.62 -1.25
C LEU A 179 9.44 -14.76 -1.31
N PRO A 180 10.04 -15.64 -0.48
CA PRO A 180 11.47 -15.92 -0.54
C PRO A 180 11.85 -16.36 -1.96
N PRO A 181 12.82 -15.69 -2.61
CA PRO A 181 13.24 -16.07 -3.94
C PRO A 181 13.91 -17.44 -3.91
N ILE A 182 13.73 -18.23 -4.98
CA ILE A 182 14.33 -19.57 -5.10
C ILE A 182 15.86 -19.51 -5.03
N PHE A 183 16.45 -18.41 -5.49
CA PHE A 183 17.89 -18.17 -5.45
C PHE A 183 18.17 -16.84 -4.75
N GLY A 184 19.14 -16.84 -3.84
CA GLY A 184 19.61 -15.62 -3.17
C GLY A 184 18.78 -15.16 -1.98
N SER A 185 17.86 -15.98 -1.46
CA SER A 185 17.23 -15.70 -0.16
C SER A 185 18.23 -15.98 0.96
N THR A 186 18.42 -15.02 1.86
CA THR A 186 19.15 -15.26 3.12
C THR A 186 18.29 -16.15 4.02
N ARG A 187 18.93 -16.88 4.93
CA ARG A 187 18.23 -17.71 5.91
C ARG A 187 17.35 -16.84 6.81
N GLU A 188 17.85 -15.66 7.15
CA GLU A 188 17.18 -14.66 7.96
C GLU A 188 15.92 -14.14 7.27
N TYR A 189 15.95 -13.90 5.95
CA TYR A 189 14.76 -13.53 5.18
C TYR A 189 13.71 -14.65 5.21
N GLU A 190 14.11 -15.90 5.05
CA GLU A 190 13.20 -17.05 5.10
C GLU A 190 12.56 -17.19 6.49
N GLU A 191 13.35 -17.06 7.55
CA GLU A 191 12.85 -17.10 8.94
C GLU A 191 11.89 -15.94 9.22
N ASP A 192 12.21 -14.72 8.77
CA ASP A 192 11.34 -13.55 8.91
C ASP A 192 10.04 -13.72 8.11
N PHE A 193 10.10 -14.32 6.92
CA PHE A 193 8.93 -14.64 6.11
C PHE A 193 8.01 -15.62 6.80
N GLU A 194 8.54 -16.76 7.24
CA GLU A 194 7.74 -17.77 7.92
C GLU A 194 7.17 -17.23 9.24
N SER A 195 7.96 -16.44 9.99
CA SER A 195 7.47 -15.77 11.19
C SER A 195 6.33 -14.81 10.87
N THR A 196 6.40 -14.05 9.78
CA THR A 196 5.37 -13.10 9.37
C THR A 196 4.08 -13.80 8.95
N VAL A 197 4.21 -14.86 8.14
CA VAL A 197 3.07 -15.69 7.72
C VAL A 197 2.38 -16.32 8.93
N ASN A 198 3.14 -16.83 9.89
CA ASN A 198 2.58 -17.39 11.13
C ASN A 198 1.81 -16.34 11.94
N ARG A 199 2.29 -15.08 12.01
CA ARG A 199 1.55 -13.99 12.66
C ARG A 199 0.26 -13.65 11.96
N LEU A 200 0.25 -13.60 10.63
CA LEU A 200 -0.97 -13.39 9.86
C LEU A 200 -1.97 -14.53 10.05
N ILE A 201 -1.53 -15.79 9.97
CA ILE A 201 -2.40 -16.95 10.22
C ILE A 201 -2.98 -16.88 11.63
N GLY A 202 -2.15 -16.52 12.62
CA GLY A 202 -2.60 -16.29 13.99
C GLY A 202 -3.66 -15.19 14.10
N LEU A 203 -3.50 -14.08 13.39
CA LEU A 203 -4.50 -13.01 13.33
C LEU A 203 -5.81 -13.48 12.69
N LEU A 204 -5.74 -14.14 11.52
CA LEU A 204 -6.94 -14.65 10.85
C LEU A 204 -7.69 -15.68 11.71
N LEU A 205 -6.95 -16.55 12.39
CA LEU A 205 -7.49 -17.53 13.32
C LEU A 205 -8.14 -16.85 14.54
N ALA A 206 -7.47 -15.86 15.15
CA ALA A 206 -8.00 -15.12 16.30
C ALA A 206 -9.30 -14.40 15.96
N CYS A 207 -9.38 -13.78 14.77
CA CYS A 207 -10.62 -13.18 14.27
C CYS A 207 -11.71 -14.23 14.04
N TYR A 208 -11.37 -15.37 13.45
CA TYR A 208 -12.31 -16.46 13.20
C TYR A 208 -12.88 -17.04 14.50
N GLU A 209 -12.03 -17.36 15.48
CA GLU A 209 -12.44 -17.93 16.77
C GLU A 209 -13.29 -16.98 17.62
N LYS A 210 -13.05 -15.67 17.50
CA LYS A 210 -13.83 -14.64 18.18
C LYS A 210 -15.05 -14.18 17.38
N ASP A 211 -15.27 -14.74 16.19
CA ASP A 211 -16.30 -14.31 15.25
C ASP A 211 -16.26 -12.80 14.97
N ILE A 212 -15.06 -12.27 14.67
CA ILE A 212 -14.83 -10.86 14.31
C ILE A 212 -14.52 -10.80 12.81
N PRO A 213 -15.27 -10.04 11.99
CA PRO A 213 -14.99 -9.91 10.58
C PRO A 213 -13.73 -9.06 10.37
N ILE A 214 -12.84 -9.55 9.51
CA ILE A 214 -11.60 -8.88 9.13
C ILE A 214 -11.61 -8.59 7.62
N VAL A 215 -11.30 -7.34 7.27
CA VAL A 215 -11.27 -6.88 5.88
C VAL A 215 -9.94 -6.16 5.62
N GLY A 216 -9.20 -6.63 4.62
CA GLY A 216 -8.09 -5.90 4.03
C GLY A 216 -8.59 -4.83 3.07
N PHE A 217 -8.26 -3.56 3.32
CA PHE A 217 -8.61 -2.41 2.51
C PHE A 217 -7.41 -2.00 1.64
N VAL A 218 -7.49 -2.26 0.33
CA VAL A 218 -6.35 -2.08 -0.59
C VAL A 218 -6.50 -0.81 -1.42
N LYS A 219 -5.80 0.25 -1.01
CA LYS A 219 -5.74 1.57 -1.68
C LYS A 219 -5.17 1.50 -3.11
N ARG A 220 -4.12 0.70 -3.31
CA ARG A 220 -3.28 0.70 -4.53
C ARG A 220 -3.16 -0.69 -5.15
N THR A 221 -4.26 -1.20 -5.70
CA THR A 221 -4.23 -2.51 -6.37
C THR A 221 -3.80 -2.42 -7.84
N ARG A 222 -2.95 -3.38 -8.24
CA ARG A 222 -2.57 -3.62 -9.64
C ARG A 222 -3.19 -4.91 -10.19
N MET A 223 -4.11 -5.52 -9.45
CA MET A 223 -4.76 -6.77 -9.84
C MET A 223 -5.63 -6.59 -11.08
N ASN A 224 -5.78 -7.70 -11.81
CA ASN A 224 -6.40 -7.79 -13.12
C ASN A 224 -7.25 -9.07 -13.23
N ASP A 225 -7.72 -9.62 -12.10
CA ASP A 225 -8.44 -10.90 -12.04
C ASP A 225 -9.68 -10.85 -12.94
N ILE A 226 -10.46 -9.78 -12.82
CA ILE A 226 -11.69 -9.57 -13.59
C ILE A 226 -11.36 -9.31 -15.06
N CYS A 227 -10.42 -8.42 -15.35
CA CYS A 227 -10.01 -8.10 -16.71
C CYS A 227 -9.39 -9.32 -17.43
N ALA A 228 -8.67 -10.19 -16.73
CA ALA A 228 -8.11 -11.42 -17.28
C ALA A 228 -9.20 -12.40 -17.70
N GLU A 229 -10.25 -12.59 -16.89
CA GLU A 229 -11.43 -13.41 -17.25
C GLU A 229 -12.17 -12.86 -18.48
N LEU A 230 -12.08 -11.55 -18.74
CA LEU A 230 -12.65 -10.89 -19.92
C LEU A 230 -11.71 -10.92 -21.14
N GLY A 231 -10.57 -11.62 -21.06
CA GLY A 231 -9.58 -11.69 -22.15
C GLY A 231 -8.68 -10.47 -22.28
N ALA A 232 -8.62 -9.61 -21.25
CA ALA A 232 -7.81 -8.39 -21.21
C ALA A 232 -6.79 -8.39 -20.05
N PRO A 233 -5.89 -9.38 -19.93
CA PRO A 233 -4.99 -9.55 -18.78
C PRO A 233 -3.95 -8.43 -18.61
N LYS A 234 -3.82 -7.49 -19.56
CA LYS A 234 -2.91 -6.33 -19.42
C LYS A 234 -3.61 -5.08 -18.86
N MET A 235 -4.89 -5.18 -18.52
CA MET A 235 -5.70 -4.09 -17.98
C MET A 235 -5.92 -4.33 -16.48
N ARG A 236 -5.80 -3.27 -15.67
CA ARG A 236 -6.12 -3.34 -14.24
C ARG A 236 -7.63 -3.31 -14.05
N ASP A 237 -8.11 -4.05 -13.07
CA ASP A 237 -9.55 -4.11 -12.74
C ASP A 237 -10.08 -2.72 -12.37
N THR A 238 -9.31 -1.94 -11.61
CA THR A 238 -9.69 -0.57 -11.21
C THR A 238 -9.88 0.36 -12.41
N ALA A 239 -9.13 0.19 -13.49
CA ALA A 239 -9.29 1.00 -14.68
C ALA A 239 -10.65 0.77 -15.35
N LEU A 240 -11.10 -0.49 -15.38
CA LEU A 240 -12.40 -0.88 -15.94
C LEU A 240 -13.56 -0.52 -15.00
N LEU A 241 -13.43 -0.88 -13.72
CA LEU A 241 -14.48 -0.71 -12.72
C LEU A 241 -14.76 0.75 -12.38
N ASP A 242 -13.78 1.65 -12.55
CA ASP A 242 -14.01 3.09 -12.41
C ASP A 242 -15.07 3.63 -13.38
N LEU A 243 -15.25 2.99 -14.55
CA LEU A 243 -16.31 3.35 -15.51
C LEU A 243 -17.70 2.80 -15.15
N VAL A 244 -17.76 1.89 -14.18
CA VAL A 244 -18.92 1.00 -13.96
C VAL A 244 -19.53 1.23 -12.60
N LEU A 245 -18.70 1.31 -11.56
CA LEU A 245 -19.15 1.54 -10.19
C LEU A 245 -19.47 3.01 -9.98
N ASN A 246 -20.66 3.28 -9.47
CA ASN A 246 -21.03 4.57 -8.91
C ASN A 246 -20.65 4.62 -7.41
N LEU A 247 -20.72 5.81 -6.83
CA LEU A 247 -20.49 6.00 -5.40
C LEU A 247 -21.42 5.11 -4.55
N GLY A 248 -20.84 4.40 -3.58
CA GLY A 248 -21.50 3.43 -2.72
C GLY A 248 -21.69 2.04 -3.35
N GLU A 249 -21.33 1.85 -4.62
CA GLU A 249 -21.48 0.56 -5.29
C GLU A 249 -20.25 -0.34 -5.13
N TYR A 250 -20.52 -1.64 -5.07
CA TYR A 250 -19.50 -2.67 -4.96
C TYR A 250 -19.81 -3.87 -5.86
N THR A 251 -18.77 -4.58 -6.29
CA THR A 251 -18.91 -5.84 -7.01
C THR A 251 -19.20 -6.97 -6.02
N VAL A 252 -20.14 -7.86 -6.33
CA VAL A 252 -20.35 -9.06 -5.51
C VAL A 252 -19.02 -9.82 -5.32
N PRO A 253 -18.66 -10.23 -4.09
CA PRO A 253 -17.37 -10.86 -3.81
C PRO A 253 -17.12 -12.12 -4.63
N LYS A 254 -15.90 -12.27 -5.14
CA LYS A 254 -15.43 -13.45 -5.87
C LYS A 254 -14.30 -14.13 -5.10
N PRO A 255 -14.23 -15.47 -5.10
CA PRO A 255 -13.14 -16.17 -4.42
C PRO A 255 -11.82 -15.89 -5.12
N ILE A 256 -10.75 -15.71 -4.34
CA ILE A 256 -9.39 -15.75 -4.86
C ILE A 256 -9.10 -17.21 -5.27
N SER A 257 -8.42 -17.39 -6.40
CA SER A 257 -8.10 -18.72 -6.93
C SER A 257 -7.38 -19.59 -5.89
N ASP A 258 -7.84 -20.83 -5.72
CA ASP A 258 -7.18 -21.81 -4.86
C ASP A 258 -5.75 -22.13 -5.30
N ARG A 259 -5.40 -21.85 -6.56
CA ARG A 259 -4.05 -22.02 -7.10
C ARG A 259 -3.13 -20.85 -6.77
N ASN A 260 -3.57 -19.87 -5.98
CA ASN A 260 -2.75 -18.74 -5.58
C ASN A 260 -1.55 -19.22 -4.74
N THR A 261 -0.34 -18.85 -5.17
CA THR A 261 0.92 -19.27 -4.54
C THR A 261 1.03 -18.85 -3.08
N VAL A 262 0.53 -17.66 -2.73
CA VAL A 262 0.57 -17.15 -1.35
C VAL A 262 -0.37 -17.95 -0.45
N LEU A 263 -1.59 -18.24 -0.90
CA LEU A 263 -2.53 -19.08 -0.14
C LEU A 263 -2.00 -20.51 0.05
N ASN A 264 -1.30 -21.07 -0.94
CA ASN A 264 -0.65 -22.37 -0.78
C ASN A 264 0.41 -22.35 0.33
N LYS A 265 1.21 -21.28 0.40
CA LYS A 265 2.18 -21.10 1.50
C LYS A 265 1.50 -20.96 2.86
N TYR A 266 0.32 -20.34 2.92
CA TYR A 266 -0.43 -20.24 4.17
C TYR A 266 -0.94 -21.62 4.63
N ARG A 267 -1.46 -22.42 3.69
CA ARG A 267 -1.90 -23.80 3.97
C ARG A 267 -0.76 -24.67 4.47
N GLU A 268 0.40 -24.62 3.80
CA GLU A 268 1.62 -25.30 4.24
C GLU A 268 2.02 -24.89 5.68
N ASN A 269 1.93 -23.60 6.00
CA ASN A 269 2.18 -23.09 7.35
C ASN A 269 1.15 -23.57 8.38
N CYS A 270 -0.15 -23.54 8.06
CA CYS A 270 -1.19 -24.10 8.93
C CYS A 270 -0.90 -25.56 9.29
N HIS A 271 -0.49 -26.38 8.31
CA HIS A 271 -0.12 -27.76 8.56
C HIS A 271 1.08 -27.88 9.53
N ARG A 272 2.11 -27.05 9.36
CA ARG A 272 3.27 -27.01 10.29
C ARG A 272 2.89 -26.53 11.69
N MET A 273 1.90 -25.64 11.81
CA MET A 273 1.35 -25.17 13.07
C MET A 273 0.40 -26.18 13.74
N GLY A 274 0.11 -27.32 13.10
CA GLY A 274 -0.81 -28.33 13.62
C GLY A 274 -2.30 -27.99 13.42
N ILE A 275 -2.62 -27.02 12.55
CA ILE A 275 -3.99 -26.61 12.23
C ILE A 275 -4.55 -27.58 11.16
N PRO A 276 -5.66 -28.29 11.42
CA PRO A 276 -6.26 -29.21 10.45
C PRO A 276 -6.70 -28.50 9.16
N GLU A 277 -6.55 -29.14 8.00
CA GLU A 277 -6.84 -28.51 6.69
C GLU A 277 -8.29 -28.07 6.55
N ASN A 278 -9.23 -28.87 7.05
CA ASN A 278 -10.65 -28.54 7.03
C ASN A 278 -10.95 -27.28 7.85
N TYR A 279 -10.28 -27.12 8.99
CA TYR A 279 -10.41 -25.94 9.84
C TYR A 279 -9.70 -24.72 9.24
N ALA A 280 -8.52 -24.92 8.65
CA ALA A 280 -7.79 -23.86 7.94
C ALA A 280 -8.60 -23.29 6.76
N LYS A 281 -9.38 -24.12 6.05
CA LYS A 281 -10.25 -23.67 4.95
C LYS A 281 -11.28 -22.64 5.38
N ASP A 282 -11.72 -22.66 6.64
CA ASP A 282 -12.78 -21.76 7.09
C ASP A 282 -12.33 -20.29 7.13
N PHE A 283 -11.06 -20.04 7.49
CA PHE A 283 -10.49 -18.69 7.56
C PHE A 283 -9.49 -18.35 6.43
N LEU A 284 -8.99 -19.33 5.67
CA LEU A 284 -8.12 -19.09 4.50
C LEU A 284 -8.85 -19.02 3.15
N SER A 285 -10.16 -19.28 3.12
CA SER A 285 -10.97 -19.08 1.90
C SER A 285 -11.22 -17.60 1.67
N VAL A 286 -10.27 -16.89 1.06
CA VAL A 286 -10.33 -15.43 0.87
C VAL A 286 -11.09 -15.05 -0.40
N TYR A 287 -11.94 -14.05 -0.29
CA TYR A 287 -12.70 -13.42 -1.35
C TYR A 287 -12.23 -11.99 -1.55
N PHE A 288 -12.41 -11.47 -2.76
CA PHE A 288 -12.18 -10.07 -3.07
C PHE A 288 -13.44 -9.41 -3.66
N SER A 289 -13.59 -8.12 -3.40
CA SER A 289 -14.61 -7.25 -3.95
C SER A 289 -13.98 -5.90 -4.29
N TYR A 290 -14.58 -5.15 -5.21
CA TYR A 290 -14.22 -3.77 -5.47
C TYR A 290 -15.35 -2.85 -5.04
N VAL A 291 -15.03 -1.74 -4.36
CA VAL A 291 -15.99 -0.75 -3.87
C VAL A 291 -15.57 0.65 -4.28
N LYS A 292 -16.54 1.51 -4.63
CA LYS A 292 -16.30 2.94 -4.84
C LYS A 292 -16.91 3.77 -3.72
N THR A 293 -16.07 4.32 -2.86
CA THR A 293 -16.46 5.04 -1.63
C THR A 293 -16.17 6.55 -1.68
N GLY A 294 -15.48 7.03 -2.71
CA GLY A 294 -15.23 8.45 -2.97
C GLY A 294 -15.12 8.74 -4.46
N PHE A 295 -14.64 9.95 -4.80
CA PHE A 295 -14.45 10.36 -6.20
C PHE A 295 -13.20 9.78 -6.88
N THR A 296 -12.41 9.02 -6.13
CA THR A 296 -11.20 8.34 -6.60
C THR A 296 -11.51 7.00 -7.28
N THR A 297 -10.47 6.30 -7.73
CA THR A 297 -10.60 4.96 -8.31
C THR A 297 -11.16 3.97 -7.28
N PRO A 298 -11.90 2.93 -7.68
CA PRO A 298 -12.40 1.91 -6.76
C PRO A 298 -11.28 1.23 -5.95
N PHE A 299 -11.59 0.91 -4.70
CA PHE A 299 -10.75 0.17 -3.77
C PHE A 299 -11.04 -1.32 -3.84
N ARG A 300 -10.04 -2.16 -3.52
CA ARG A 300 -10.24 -3.61 -3.37
C ARG A 300 -10.37 -3.95 -1.89
N LEU A 301 -11.40 -4.72 -1.58
CA LEU A 301 -11.61 -5.34 -0.27
C LEU A 301 -11.21 -6.81 -0.37
N GLU A 302 -10.47 -7.31 0.60
CA GLU A 302 -10.16 -8.74 0.75
C GLU A 302 -10.70 -9.24 2.09
N MET A 303 -11.39 -10.37 2.10
CA MET A 303 -12.04 -10.88 3.31
C MET A 303 -12.17 -12.40 3.28
N PRO A 304 -12.05 -13.10 4.42
CA PRO A 304 -12.38 -14.51 4.50
C PRO A 304 -13.85 -14.78 4.22
N LYS A 305 -14.17 -16.01 3.79
CA LYS A 305 -15.53 -16.45 3.47
C LYS A 305 -16.52 -16.25 4.62
N TYR A 306 -16.10 -16.49 5.86
CA TYR A 306 -16.95 -16.34 7.05
C TYR A 306 -17.34 -14.87 7.33
N CYS A 307 -16.73 -13.90 6.66
CA CYS A 307 -17.05 -12.48 6.79
C CYS A 307 -18.13 -12.02 5.79
N LEU A 308 -18.47 -12.84 4.78
CA LEU A 308 -19.34 -12.44 3.68
C LEU A 308 -20.79 -12.14 4.09
N ASP A 309 -21.27 -12.79 5.13
CA ASP A 309 -22.60 -12.58 5.72
C ASP A 309 -22.74 -11.20 6.39
N ARG A 310 -21.63 -10.65 6.87
CA ARG A 310 -21.52 -9.30 7.49
C ARG A 310 -20.96 -8.24 6.55
N LEU A 311 -20.80 -8.55 5.26
CA LEU A 311 -20.29 -7.59 4.29
C LEU A 311 -21.14 -6.33 4.20
N ASP A 312 -22.47 -6.44 4.29
CA ASP A 312 -23.35 -5.27 4.23
C ASP A 312 -23.14 -4.34 5.44
N GLU A 313 -22.85 -4.89 6.62
CA GLU A 313 -22.56 -4.14 7.85
C GLU A 313 -21.18 -3.45 7.77
N VAL A 314 -20.13 -4.23 7.48
CA VAL A 314 -18.76 -3.70 7.38
C VAL A 314 -18.61 -2.75 6.20
N GLY A 315 -19.26 -3.04 5.07
CA GLY A 315 -19.29 -2.19 3.89
C GLY A 315 -20.04 -0.88 4.12
N ALA A 316 -21.12 -0.89 4.92
CA ALA A 316 -21.80 0.33 5.33
C ALA A 316 -20.94 1.17 6.26
N LEU A 317 -20.20 0.58 7.21
CA LEU A 317 -19.20 1.28 8.03
C LEU A 317 -18.13 1.94 7.15
N ILE A 318 -17.51 1.16 6.26
CA ILE A 318 -16.47 1.64 5.32
C ILE A 318 -17.03 2.82 4.53
N PHE A 319 -18.18 2.66 3.88
CA PHE A 319 -18.75 3.71 3.02
C PHE A 319 -19.20 4.96 3.80
N THR A 320 -19.78 4.79 4.99
CA THR A 320 -20.28 5.92 5.78
C THR A 320 -19.14 6.72 6.39
N THR A 321 -18.05 6.06 6.82
CA THR A 321 -16.90 6.73 7.44
C THR A 321 -15.84 7.19 6.45
N SER A 322 -15.98 6.86 5.16
CA SER A 322 -15.09 7.33 4.10
C SER A 322 -15.19 8.83 3.86
N GLU A 323 -14.05 9.50 3.74
CA GLU A 323 -13.99 10.90 3.30
C GLU A 323 -14.33 10.98 1.80
N GLU A 324 -15.21 11.90 1.38
CA GLU A 324 -15.67 11.96 -0.01
C GLU A 324 -14.53 12.23 -1.02
N GLU A 325 -13.54 13.03 -0.62
CA GLU A 325 -12.44 13.47 -1.49
C GLU A 325 -11.51 12.31 -1.87
N ASN A 326 -11.09 11.49 -0.90
CA ASN A 326 -10.15 10.39 -1.13
C ASN A 326 -10.83 9.01 -1.15
N GLY A 327 -12.02 8.87 -0.57
CA GLY A 327 -12.79 7.62 -0.43
C GLY A 327 -12.26 6.66 0.64
N ILE A 328 -11.32 7.07 1.49
CA ILE A 328 -10.68 6.21 2.49
C ILE A 328 -11.45 6.31 3.81
N PRO A 329 -11.80 5.18 4.47
CA PRO A 329 -12.45 5.20 5.79
C PRO A 329 -11.64 5.99 6.81
N PHE A 330 -12.31 6.80 7.63
CA PHE A 330 -11.69 7.65 8.66
C PHE A 330 -10.59 6.92 9.45
N ILE A 331 -10.92 5.77 10.06
CA ILE A 331 -9.96 5.04 10.91
C ILE A 331 -8.73 4.52 10.14
N ILE A 332 -8.89 4.21 8.84
CA ILE A 332 -7.78 3.81 7.96
C ILE A 332 -6.90 5.02 7.61
N ASN A 333 -7.51 6.19 7.41
CA ASN A 333 -6.78 7.43 7.16
C ASN A 333 -5.98 7.86 8.40
N GLU A 334 -6.59 7.80 9.58
CA GLU A 334 -5.93 8.14 10.84
C GLU A 334 -4.75 7.22 11.15
N VAL A 335 -4.91 5.90 10.95
CA VAL A 335 -3.82 4.97 11.23
C VAL A 335 -2.65 5.12 10.24
N ASP A 336 -2.93 5.33 8.95
CA ASP A 336 -1.91 5.64 7.91
C ASP A 336 -1.14 6.92 8.24
N ASN A 337 -1.82 7.94 8.76
CA ASN A 337 -1.18 9.21 9.14
C ASN A 337 -0.19 9.04 10.30
N ILE A 338 -0.49 8.21 11.30
CA ILE A 338 0.39 8.01 12.47
C ILE A 338 1.53 7.03 12.21
N THR A 339 1.37 6.08 11.29
CA THR A 339 2.38 5.07 10.94
C THR A 339 3.37 5.57 9.90
N ARG A 340 3.07 6.67 9.21
CA ARG A 340 3.91 7.22 8.13
C ARG A 340 5.32 7.59 8.60
N ILE A 341 6.29 6.74 8.26
CA ILE A 341 7.72 7.01 8.46
C ILE A 341 8.25 7.79 7.25
N THR A 342 8.30 9.12 7.36
CA THR A 342 8.77 9.97 6.27
C THR A 342 10.29 9.90 6.08
N THR A 343 10.79 10.36 4.94
CA THR A 343 12.23 10.53 4.69
C THR A 343 12.86 11.47 5.72
N THR A 344 12.12 12.46 6.19
CA THR A 344 12.56 13.34 7.28
C THR A 344 12.84 12.55 8.57
N VAL A 345 11.95 11.64 8.98
CA VAL A 345 12.15 10.79 10.18
C VAL A 345 13.35 9.87 10.01
N SER A 346 13.48 9.24 8.84
CA SER A 346 14.65 8.40 8.51
C SER A 346 15.95 9.18 8.59
N ASN A 347 15.99 10.39 8.01
CA ASN A 347 17.16 11.27 8.04
C ASN A 347 17.51 11.73 9.46
N ILE A 348 16.52 12.11 10.28
CA ILE A 348 16.75 12.43 11.69
C ILE A 348 17.42 11.26 12.41
N ARG A 349 16.93 10.03 12.20
CA ARG A 349 17.54 8.83 12.77
C ARG A 349 18.98 8.63 12.30
N THR A 350 19.22 8.78 10.99
CA THR A 350 20.57 8.71 10.42
C THR A 350 21.50 9.75 11.04
N PHE A 351 21.07 11.01 11.19
CA PHE A 351 21.87 12.04 11.87
C PHE A 351 22.15 11.71 13.34
N MET A 352 21.18 11.13 14.05
CA MET A 352 21.41 10.69 15.44
C MET A 352 22.45 9.57 15.50
N ILE A 353 22.43 8.60 14.56
CA ILE A 353 23.44 7.54 14.47
C ILE A 353 24.83 8.16 14.26
N TYR A 354 24.96 9.08 13.30
CA TYR A 354 26.20 9.82 13.06
C TYR A 354 26.68 10.61 14.29
N SER A 355 25.77 11.33 14.96
CA SER A 355 26.11 12.11 16.15
C SER A 355 26.64 11.22 17.27
N LYS A 356 26.01 10.06 17.51
CA LYS A 356 26.47 9.10 18.52
C LYS A 356 27.80 8.49 18.14
N ALA A 357 28.03 8.20 16.86
CA ALA A 357 29.32 7.69 16.39
C ALA A 357 30.44 8.73 16.55
N LEU A 358 30.17 10.02 16.36
CA LEU A 358 31.13 11.09 16.64
C LEU A 358 31.51 11.18 18.11
N ASP A 359 30.56 10.95 19.03
CA ASP A 359 30.85 10.89 20.46
C ASP A 359 31.76 9.70 20.81
N LEU A 360 31.58 8.55 20.14
CA LEU A 360 32.48 7.41 20.27
C LEU A 360 33.90 7.73 19.76
N VAL A 361 34.03 8.46 18.65
CA VAL A 361 35.33 8.95 18.16
C VAL A 361 36.00 9.88 19.17
N ARG A 362 35.23 10.81 19.78
CA ARG A 362 35.75 11.72 20.81
C ARG A 362 36.23 10.98 22.06
N SER A 363 35.56 9.90 22.43
CA SER A 363 35.94 9.06 23.56
C SER A 363 37.13 8.13 23.27
N GLY A 364 37.56 8.03 22.00
CA GLY A 364 38.64 7.13 21.57
C GLY A 364 38.20 5.68 21.36
N GLU A 365 36.89 5.38 21.40
CA GLU A 365 36.34 4.05 21.14
C GLU A 365 36.27 3.72 19.64
N LEU A 366 36.20 4.74 18.78
CA LEU A 366 36.29 4.62 17.33
C LEU A 366 37.38 5.55 16.77
N ASN A 367 37.98 5.17 15.66
CA ASN A 367 38.83 6.07 14.89
C ASN A 367 37.97 6.92 13.92
N PRO A 368 38.40 8.13 13.56
CA PRO A 368 37.69 8.95 12.57
C PRO A 368 37.41 8.21 11.25
N GLU A 369 38.32 7.34 10.81
CA GLU A 369 38.20 6.56 9.58
C GLU A 369 37.06 5.53 9.62
N ASP A 370 36.64 5.08 10.81
CA ASP A 370 35.56 4.12 10.99
C ASP A 370 34.19 4.73 10.63
N LEU A 371 34.06 6.07 10.65
CA LEU A 371 32.84 6.78 10.23
C LEU A 371 32.49 6.56 8.76
N ASN A 372 33.44 6.09 7.94
CA ASN A 372 33.16 5.73 6.54
C ASN A 372 32.12 4.61 6.42
N LEU A 373 31.93 3.79 7.45
CA LEU A 373 30.87 2.77 7.48
C LEU A 373 29.47 3.39 7.44
N LEU A 374 29.32 4.61 7.97
CA LEU A 374 28.07 5.34 8.01
C LEU A 374 27.85 6.22 6.78
N ALA A 375 28.78 6.24 5.82
CA ALA A 375 28.54 6.95 4.56
C ALA A 375 27.29 6.38 3.87
N LEU A 376 26.37 7.23 3.44
CA LEU A 376 25.20 6.79 2.69
C LEU A 376 25.60 6.20 1.34
N GLN A 377 24.83 5.23 0.86
CA GLN A 377 25.03 4.62 -0.45
C GLN A 377 24.72 5.63 -1.58
N HIS A 378 25.39 5.49 -2.73
CA HIS A 378 25.21 6.42 -3.86
C HIS A 378 23.75 6.44 -4.34
N GLY A 379 23.11 7.60 -4.27
CA GLY A 379 21.71 7.79 -4.67
C GLY A 379 20.73 8.02 -3.51
N GLU A 380 21.16 7.78 -2.27
CA GLU A 380 20.36 8.07 -1.07
C GLU A 380 20.22 9.59 -0.85
N PRO A 381 18.99 10.14 -0.79
CA PRO A 381 18.79 11.58 -0.72
C PRO A 381 18.78 12.12 0.72
N TRP A 382 19.58 13.15 1.00
CA TRP A 382 19.36 13.99 2.18
C TRP A 382 18.18 14.93 1.94
N VAL A 383 17.14 14.76 2.74
CA VAL A 383 15.91 15.57 2.73
C VAL A 383 15.62 16.00 4.16
N LEU A 384 15.98 17.24 4.50
CA LEU A 384 15.72 17.81 5.83
C LEU A 384 14.28 18.35 5.96
N ARG A 385 13.61 18.57 4.83
CA ARG A 385 12.19 18.96 4.72
C ARG A 385 11.59 18.33 3.47
N ASP A 386 10.43 17.70 3.59
CA ASP A 386 9.71 17.13 2.46
C ASP A 386 9.48 18.24 1.40
N GLY A 387 10.22 18.20 0.29
CA GLY A 387 10.15 19.19 -0.79
C GLY A 387 11.49 19.81 -1.21
N GLU A 388 12.57 19.69 -0.43
CA GLU A 388 13.88 20.24 -0.80
C GLU A 388 14.98 19.15 -0.80
N ARG A 389 15.51 18.84 -1.99
CA ARG A 389 16.72 18.02 -2.14
C ARG A 389 17.93 18.89 -1.84
N LEU A 390 18.69 18.56 -0.80
CA LEU A 390 20.03 19.14 -0.64
C LEU A 390 20.98 18.43 -1.60
N LYS A 391 21.49 19.18 -2.59
CA LYS A 391 22.59 18.73 -3.45
C LYS A 391 23.86 18.63 -2.60
N THR A 392 24.31 17.42 -2.30
CA THR A 392 25.67 17.20 -1.77
C THR A 392 26.64 17.23 -2.95
N GLY A 393 27.42 18.30 -3.05
CA GLY A 393 28.67 18.31 -3.81
C GLY A 393 29.81 17.88 -2.89
N ILE A 394 30.53 16.83 -3.29
CA ILE A 394 31.98 16.71 -3.09
C ILE A 394 32.56 16.35 -4.44
#